data_AF-A0AAE9NH82-F1
#
_entry.id   AF-A0AAE9NH82-F1
#
_cell.length_a   1.000
_cell.length_b   1.000
_cell.length_c   1.000
_cell.angle_alpha   90.00
_cell.angle_beta   90.00
_cell.angle_gamma   90.00
#
_symmetry.space_group_name_H-M   'P 1'
#
loop_
_entity.id
_entity.type
_entity.pdbx_description
1 polymer ?
#
loop_
_entity_poly.entity_id
_entity_poly.type
_entity_poly.pdbx_seq_one_letter_code
_entity_poly.pdbx_strand_id
1 'polypeptide(L)'
;MPQREAIFPANRHALYQVHRYSAAIRSGDLLFVSGQVGSREDGSPEPVFEDQVRRAFANLRAVLAAGGCTLDDVVDVTTFHTDPASQIETVMAVRAEEIGEPPYPNWTAVGVNWLAGFDFEIKAIARIPAAQ
;
A
#
# COMPACT_ATOMS: atom_id res chain seq x y z
N MET A 1 13.98 -21.42 13.22
CA MET A 1 14.30 -20.37 12.23
C MET A 1 13.08 -19.49 12.07
N PRO A 2 13.18 -18.15 12.01
CA PRO A 2 12.02 -17.32 11.73
C PRO A 2 11.47 -17.70 10.36
N GLN A 3 10.23 -18.20 10.31
CA GLN A 3 9.57 -18.60 9.08
C GLN A 3 8.89 -17.38 8.48
N ARG A 4 9.28 -17.01 7.26
CA ARG A 4 8.55 -16.01 6.47
C ARG A 4 7.24 -16.61 5.99
N GLU A 5 6.14 -15.92 6.25
CA GLU A 5 4.81 -16.29 5.75
C GLU A 5 4.36 -15.26 4.72
N ALA A 6 4.01 -15.73 3.52
CA ALA A 6 3.51 -14.87 2.46
C ALA A 6 2.00 -14.62 2.63
N ILE A 7 1.64 -13.34 2.65
CA ILE A 7 0.25 -12.88 2.79
C ILE A 7 -0.23 -12.35 1.45
N PHE A 8 -1.47 -12.66 1.09
CA PHE A 8 -2.12 -12.17 -0.11
C PHE A 8 -3.58 -11.82 0.17
N PRO A 9 -4.11 -10.74 -0.44
CA PRO A 9 -5.52 -10.41 -0.36
C PRO A 9 -6.37 -11.48 -1.06
N ALA A 10 -7.67 -11.54 -0.74
CA ALA A 10 -8.62 -12.39 -1.45
C ALA A 10 -8.76 -11.92 -2.92
N ASN A 11 -8.87 -10.61 -3.13
CA ASN A 11 -9.01 -9.97 -4.43
C ASN A 11 -7.62 -9.63 -4.99
N ARG A 12 -6.90 -10.64 -5.50
CA ARG A 12 -5.54 -10.47 -6.00
C ARG A 12 -5.54 -9.83 -7.39
N HIS A 13 -4.74 -8.79 -7.58
CA HIS A 13 -4.38 -8.34 -8.92
C HIS A 13 -3.35 -9.27 -9.56
N ALA A 14 -3.32 -9.34 -10.90
CA ALA A 14 -2.47 -10.25 -11.65
C ALA A 14 -0.95 -10.05 -11.40
N LEU A 15 -0.50 -8.83 -11.03
CA LEU A 15 0.93 -8.50 -10.92
C LEU A 15 1.72 -9.44 -9.99
N TYR A 16 1.13 -9.92 -8.89
CA TYR A 16 1.81 -10.83 -7.97
C TYR A 16 2.23 -12.14 -8.65
N GLN A 17 1.37 -12.70 -9.50
CA GLN A 17 1.66 -13.92 -10.25
C GLN A 17 2.62 -13.64 -11.41
N VAL A 18 2.39 -12.56 -12.15
CA VAL A 18 3.19 -12.17 -13.31
C VAL A 18 4.64 -11.88 -12.92
N HIS A 19 4.86 -11.14 -11.83
CA HIS A 19 6.19 -10.69 -11.40
C HIS A 19 6.78 -11.50 -10.23
N ARG A 20 6.06 -12.51 -9.73
CA ARG A 20 6.52 -13.47 -8.72
C ARG A 20 6.99 -12.83 -7.40
N TYR A 21 6.17 -11.96 -6.82
CA TYR A 21 6.40 -11.38 -5.50
C TYR A 21 5.16 -11.55 -4.61
N SER A 22 5.36 -11.51 -3.29
CA SER A 22 4.27 -11.61 -2.31
C SER A 22 3.64 -10.24 -2.07
N ALA A 23 2.34 -10.19 -1.75
CA ALA A 23 1.70 -8.91 -1.43
C ALA A 23 2.21 -8.32 -0.11
N ALA A 24 2.44 -9.20 0.86
CA ALA A 24 3.18 -8.89 2.08
C ALA A 24 3.92 -10.12 2.61
N ILE A 25 4.89 -9.88 3.47
CA ILE A 25 5.55 -10.92 4.26
C ILE A 25 5.29 -10.64 5.74
N ARG A 26 4.72 -11.63 6.44
CA ARG A 26 4.71 -11.67 7.90
C ARG A 26 6.06 -12.20 8.39
N SER A 27 6.66 -11.47 9.31
CA SER A 27 7.88 -11.84 10.01
C SER A 27 7.72 -11.54 11.50
N GLY A 28 7.31 -12.57 12.26
CA GLY A 28 6.94 -12.41 13.66
C GLY A 28 5.67 -11.57 13.81
N ASP A 29 5.83 -10.43 14.45
CA ASP A 29 4.80 -9.43 14.79
C ASP A 29 4.84 -8.19 13.87
N LEU A 30 5.62 -8.25 12.78
CA LEU A 30 5.60 -7.24 11.71
C LEU A 30 5.03 -7.82 10.42
N LEU A 31 4.28 -6.97 9.72
CA LEU A 31 3.83 -7.19 8.35
C LEU A 31 4.55 -6.18 7.44
N PHE A 32 5.39 -6.71 6.55
CA PHE A 32 6.07 -5.92 5.53
C PHE A 32 5.27 -5.97 4.24
N VAL A 33 4.59 -4.88 3.90
CA VAL A 33 3.73 -4.79 2.72
C VAL A 33 4.56 -4.35 1.52
N SER A 34 4.43 -5.05 0.39
CA SER A 34 4.96 -4.57 -0.88
C SER A 34 4.28 -3.27 -1.27
N GLY A 35 4.93 -2.47 -2.12
CA GLY A 35 4.33 -1.25 -2.66
C GLY A 35 2.95 -1.52 -3.26
N GLN A 36 1.97 -0.75 -2.82
CA GLN A 36 0.60 -0.82 -3.31
C GLN A 36 0.38 0.33 -4.28
N VAL A 37 -0.12 -0.01 -5.45
CA VAL A 37 -0.41 0.90 -6.56
C VAL A 37 -1.89 0.82 -6.91
N GLY A 38 -2.38 1.80 -7.66
CA GLY A 38 -3.76 1.83 -8.15
C GLY A 38 -4.03 0.85 -9.29
N SER A 39 -3.72 -0.43 -9.11
CA SER A 39 -3.91 -1.47 -10.11
C SER A 39 -5.33 -2.02 -10.14
N ARG A 40 -5.85 -2.22 -11.35
CA ARG A 40 -7.02 -3.05 -11.62
C ARG A 40 -6.67 -4.54 -11.48
N GLU A 41 -7.68 -5.40 -11.53
CA GLU A 41 -7.51 -6.86 -11.39
C GLU A 41 -6.55 -7.45 -12.43
N ASP A 42 -6.59 -6.93 -13.66
CA ASP A 42 -5.69 -7.31 -14.76
C ASP A 42 -4.24 -6.80 -14.59
N GLY A 43 -3.98 -6.00 -13.54
CA GLY A 43 -2.67 -5.42 -13.23
C GLY A 43 -2.39 -4.07 -13.91
N SER A 44 -3.31 -3.57 -14.74
CA SER A 44 -3.13 -2.27 -15.39
C SER A 44 -3.48 -1.08 -14.47
N PRO A 45 -2.90 0.10 -14.70
CA PRO A 45 -3.15 1.28 -13.88
C PRO A 45 -4.55 1.85 -14.10
N GLU A 46 -5.18 2.30 -13.02
CA GLU A 46 -6.35 3.17 -13.07
C GLU A 46 -5.99 4.50 -13.78
N PRO A 47 -6.66 4.86 -14.90
CA PRO A 47 -6.32 6.03 -15.71
C PRO A 47 -6.56 7.38 -15.03
N VAL A 48 -7.52 7.47 -14.11
CA VAL A 48 -7.80 8.72 -13.40
C VAL A 48 -6.92 8.77 -12.15
N PHE A 49 -6.05 9.78 -12.05
CA PHE A 49 -5.02 9.83 -11.00
C PHE A 49 -5.61 9.77 -9.58
N GLU A 50 -6.66 10.54 -9.28
CA GLU A 50 -7.32 10.48 -7.97
C GLU A 50 -7.84 9.08 -7.65
N ASP A 51 -8.51 8.44 -8.61
CA ASP A 51 -9.00 7.07 -8.48
C ASP A 51 -7.85 6.06 -8.35
N GLN A 52 -6.71 6.33 -8.98
CA GLN A 52 -5.49 5.53 -8.85
C GLN A 52 -4.95 5.59 -7.41
N VAL A 53 -4.92 6.77 -6.79
CA VAL A 53 -4.52 6.94 -5.39
C VAL A 53 -5.51 6.22 -4.47
N ARG A 54 -6.82 6.42 -4.65
CA ARG A 54 -7.88 5.74 -3.87
C ARG A 54 -7.78 4.22 -3.97
N ARG A 55 -7.55 3.72 -5.19
CA ARG A 55 -7.38 2.29 -5.44
C ARG A 55 -6.09 1.75 -4.81
N ALA A 56 -5.00 2.51 -4.78
CA ALA A 56 -3.77 2.13 -4.07
C ALA A 56 -4.03 1.96 -2.56
N PHE A 57 -4.78 2.86 -1.94
CA PHE A 57 -5.21 2.74 -0.54
C PHE A 57 -6.17 1.56 -0.32
N ALA A 58 -7.11 1.32 -1.23
CA ALA A 58 -8.00 0.15 -1.17
C ALA A 58 -7.24 -1.17 -1.28
N ASN A 59 -6.26 -1.25 -2.19
CA ASN A 59 -5.36 -2.39 -2.34
C ASN A 59 -4.53 -2.60 -1.06
N LEU A 60 -3.98 -1.53 -0.48
CA LEU A 60 -3.29 -1.58 0.82
C LEU A 60 -4.17 -2.13 1.93
N ARG A 61 -5.41 -1.64 2.08
CA ARG A 61 -6.35 -2.18 3.07
C ARG A 61 -6.62 -3.66 2.87
N ALA A 62 -6.78 -4.12 1.62
CA ALA A 62 -7.01 -5.52 1.33
C ALA A 62 -5.82 -6.40 1.75
N VAL A 63 -4.59 -5.93 1.53
CA VAL A 63 -3.37 -6.64 1.96
C VAL A 63 -3.23 -6.64 3.48
N LEU A 64 -3.46 -5.49 4.14
CA LEU A 64 -3.44 -5.38 5.60
C LEU A 64 -4.47 -6.33 6.23
N ALA A 65 -5.71 -6.32 5.74
CA ALA A 65 -6.78 -7.18 6.24
C ALA A 65 -6.43 -8.67 6.12
N ALA A 66 -5.79 -9.09 5.02
CA ALA A 66 -5.32 -10.46 4.85
C ALA A 66 -4.21 -10.85 5.86
N GLY A 67 -3.47 -9.87 6.37
CA GLY A 67 -2.49 -10.04 7.44
C GLY A 67 -3.06 -9.90 8.86
N GLY A 68 -4.37 -9.69 9.00
CA GLY A 68 -5.02 -9.42 10.28
C GLY A 68 -4.81 -8.00 10.81
N CYS A 69 -4.47 -7.06 9.93
CA CYS A 69 -4.19 -5.66 10.24
C CYS A 69 -5.23 -4.72 9.62
N THR A 70 -5.26 -3.49 10.13
CA THR A 70 -5.96 -2.33 9.61
C THR A 70 -4.96 -1.19 9.35
N LEU A 71 -5.45 -0.02 8.90
CA LEU A 71 -4.58 1.16 8.77
C LEU A 71 -4.07 1.68 10.12
N ASP A 72 -4.81 1.44 11.22
CA ASP A 72 -4.41 1.84 12.57
C ASP A 72 -3.17 1.08 13.06
N ASP A 73 -2.90 -0.08 12.47
CA ASP A 73 -1.74 -0.91 12.78
C ASP A 73 -0.47 -0.46 12.02
N VAL A 74 -0.58 0.51 11.10
CA VAL A 74 0.54 0.97 10.28
C VAL A 74 1.48 1.84 11.12
N VAL A 75 2.74 1.42 11.18
CA VAL A 75 3.79 2.08 11.97
C VAL A 75 4.81 2.83 11.11
N ASP A 76 4.84 2.56 9.80
CA ASP A 76 5.71 3.26 8.85
C ASP A 76 5.04 3.41 7.49
N VAL A 77 5.12 4.61 6.89
CA VAL A 77 4.62 4.90 5.55
C VAL A 77 5.69 5.61 4.70
N THR A 78 5.98 5.04 3.54
CA THR A 78 6.72 5.70 2.46
C THR A 78 5.86 5.76 1.20
N THR A 79 5.74 6.93 0.58
CA THR A 79 5.03 7.11 -0.69
C THR A 79 5.95 7.62 -1.79
N PHE A 80 5.73 7.12 -3.00
CA PHE A 80 6.49 7.46 -4.19
C PHE A 80 5.58 8.10 -5.23
N HIS A 81 6.08 9.15 -5.90
CA HIS A 81 5.31 10.01 -6.80
C HIS A 81 6.09 10.26 -8.09
N THR A 82 5.47 10.14 -9.26
CA THR A 82 6.13 10.41 -10.55
C THR A 82 6.24 11.90 -10.87
N ASP A 83 5.32 12.72 -10.37
CA ASP A 83 5.32 14.18 -10.50
C ASP A 83 4.74 14.83 -9.22
N PRO A 84 5.45 14.77 -8.09
CA PRO A 84 4.92 15.24 -6.80
C PRO A 84 4.46 16.71 -6.83
N ALA A 85 5.04 17.55 -7.69
CA ALA A 85 4.68 18.96 -7.78
C ALA A 85 3.23 19.17 -8.26
N SER A 86 2.74 18.32 -9.16
CA SER A 86 1.35 18.37 -9.66
C SER A 86 0.40 17.42 -8.92
N GLN A 87 0.94 16.44 -8.20
CA GLN A 87 0.16 15.32 -7.62
C GLN A 87 -0.16 15.52 -6.13
N ILE A 88 0.65 16.26 -5.38
CA ILE A 88 0.62 16.21 -3.90
C ILE A 88 -0.72 16.66 -3.30
N GLU A 89 -1.39 17.65 -3.88
CA GLU A 89 -2.69 18.15 -3.38
C GLU A 89 -3.77 17.06 -3.45
N THR A 90 -3.87 16.37 -4.59
CA THR A 90 -4.78 15.23 -4.77
C THR A 90 -4.46 14.10 -3.80
N VAL A 91 -3.17 13.77 -3.63
CA VAL A 91 -2.75 12.73 -2.66
C VAL A 91 -3.13 13.12 -1.23
N MET A 92 -2.98 14.40 -0.85
CA MET A 92 -3.35 14.88 0.49
C MET A 92 -4.85 14.83 0.75
N ALA A 93 -5.68 15.17 -0.23
CA ALA A 93 -7.12 15.05 -0.11
C ALA A 93 -7.52 13.58 0.13
N VAL A 94 -7.07 12.66 -0.72
CA VAL A 94 -7.37 11.23 -0.56
C VAL A 94 -6.79 10.69 0.75
N ARG A 95 -5.54 11.01 1.08
CA ARG A 95 -4.90 10.57 2.33
C ARG A 95 -5.70 10.99 3.56
N ALA A 96 -6.20 12.23 3.61
CA ALA A 96 -6.97 12.72 4.74
C ALA A 96 -8.26 11.91 4.96
N GLU A 97 -8.93 11.51 3.88
CA GLU A 97 -10.11 10.65 3.94
C GLU A 97 -9.76 9.23 4.40
N GLU A 98 -8.61 8.70 3.97
CA GLU A 98 -8.24 7.30 4.17
C GLU A 98 -7.59 7.00 5.53
N ILE A 99 -6.84 7.95 6.11
CA ILE A 99 -6.15 7.74 7.41
C ILE A 99 -6.98 8.12 8.63
N GLY A 100 -8.06 8.91 8.44
CA GLY A 100 -8.90 9.39 9.53
C GLY A 100 -8.19 10.35 10.49
N GLU A 101 -8.46 10.17 11.79
CA GLU A 101 -8.11 11.08 12.89
C GLU A 101 -6.78 10.70 13.58
N PRO A 102 -6.14 11.62 14.33
CA PRO A 102 -4.86 11.32 14.99
C PRO A 102 -4.96 10.21 16.06
N PRO A 103 -3.85 9.50 16.36
CA PRO A 103 -2.48 9.78 15.91
C PRO A 103 -2.21 9.33 14.48
N TYR A 104 -1.69 10.24 13.65
CA TYR A 104 -1.33 9.93 12.27
C TYR A 104 -0.06 9.07 12.20
N PRO A 105 0.10 8.21 11.17
CA PRO A 105 1.35 7.49 10.96
C PRO A 105 2.49 8.47 10.65
N ASN A 106 3.74 8.02 10.89
CA ASN A 106 4.89 8.69 10.29
C ASN A 106 4.71 8.71 8.75
N TRP A 107 5.40 9.61 8.05
CA TRP A 107 5.27 9.66 6.60
C TRP A 107 6.49 10.26 5.90
N THR A 108 6.97 9.55 4.88
CA THR A 108 8.03 10.01 3.98
C THR A 108 7.51 10.02 2.54
N ALA A 109 7.57 11.17 1.86
CA ALA A 109 7.19 11.31 0.46
C ALA A 109 8.42 11.56 -0.43
N VAL A 110 8.54 10.82 -1.53
CA VAL A 110 9.71 10.87 -2.42
C VAL A 110 9.27 10.99 -3.89
N GLY A 111 9.84 11.95 -4.61
CA GLY A 111 9.72 12.00 -6.07
C GLY A 111 10.64 10.95 -6.72
N VAL A 112 10.10 10.17 -7.64
CA VAL A 112 10.82 9.09 -8.35
C VAL A 112 10.61 9.19 -9.85
N ASN A 113 11.53 8.62 -10.62
CA ASN A 113 11.46 8.71 -12.08
C ASN A 113 10.50 7.69 -12.73
N TRP A 114 10.10 6.63 -12.03
CA TRP A 114 9.31 5.54 -12.63
C TRP A 114 8.70 4.59 -11.58
N LEU A 115 7.44 4.18 -11.79
CA LEU A 115 6.70 3.22 -10.96
C LEU A 115 5.93 2.20 -11.83
N ALA A 116 6.59 1.50 -12.75
CA ALA A 116 5.95 0.43 -13.54
C ALA A 116 4.67 0.80 -14.32
N GLY A 117 4.51 2.07 -14.72
CA GLY A 117 3.33 2.59 -15.42
C GLY A 117 2.24 3.17 -14.49
N PHE A 118 2.51 3.23 -13.19
CA PHE A 118 1.72 3.94 -12.19
C PHE A 118 2.35 5.30 -11.87
N ASP A 119 1.58 6.16 -11.22
CA ASP A 119 1.98 7.50 -10.82
C ASP A 119 2.09 7.68 -9.30
N PHE A 120 1.47 6.77 -8.54
CA PHE A 120 1.52 6.73 -7.08
C PHE A 120 1.73 5.30 -6.57
N GLU A 121 2.64 5.16 -5.61
CA GLU A 121 2.87 3.92 -4.86
C GLU A 121 2.98 4.21 -3.37
N ILE A 122 2.30 3.40 -2.54
CA ILE A 122 2.39 3.44 -1.08
C ILE A 122 3.00 2.16 -0.53
N LYS A 123 4.09 2.29 0.23
CA LYS A 123 4.74 1.21 0.96
C LYS A 123 4.50 1.39 2.45
N ALA A 124 4.07 0.31 3.11
CA ALA A 124 3.74 0.33 4.54
C ALA A 124 4.42 -0.80 5.31
N ILE A 125 4.67 -0.55 6.59
CA ILE A 125 4.96 -1.59 7.59
C ILE A 125 3.88 -1.49 8.66
N ALA A 126 3.29 -2.62 9.03
CA ALA A 126 2.29 -2.70 10.08
C ALA A 126 2.73 -3.61 11.23
N ARG A 127 2.25 -3.30 12.43
CA ARG A 127 2.31 -4.18 13.60
C ARG A 127 1.17 -5.19 13.48
N ILE A 128 1.46 -6.47 13.56
CA ILE A 128 0.40 -7.48 13.62
C ILE A 128 -0.14 -7.51 15.06
N PRO A 129 -1.44 -7.27 15.29
CA PRO A 129 -2.02 -7.36 16.62
C PRO A 129 -1.71 -8.72 17.26
N ALA A 130 -1.37 -8.72 18.55
CA ALA A 130 -1.30 -9.96 19.30
C ALA A 130 -2.72 -10.57 19.34
N ALA A 131 -2.84 -11.88 19.11
CA ALA A 131 -4.09 -12.57 19.40
C ALA A 131 -4.40 -12.37 20.89
N GLN A 132 -5.58 -11.84 21.19
CA GLN A 132 -6.10 -11.78 22.56
C GLN A 132 -6.33 -13.19 23.10
#